data_AF-A0A7Z8LBI2-F1
#
_entry.id   AF-A0A7Z8LBI2-F1
#
_cell.length_a   1.000
_cell.length_b   1.000
_cell.length_c   1.000
_cell.angle_alpha   90.00
_cell.angle_beta   90.00
_cell.angle_gamma   90.00
#
_symmetry.space_group_name_H-M   'P 1'
#
loop_
_entity.id
_entity.type
_entity.pdbx_description
1 polymer ?
#
loop_
_entity_poly.entity_id
_entity_poly.type
_entity_poly.pdbx_seq_one_letter_code
_entity_poly.pdbx_strand_id
1 'polypeptide(L)' 'MKTAISIPDDVFKRADYLAKKQGLSRSEFYVTAIKAYMADRRTNITNLLNDVYDSTNDYDDGVQNAALADLPRDEW' A
#
# COMPACT_ATOMS: atom_id res chain seq x y z
N MET A 1 -10.44 -15.78 6.50
CA MET A 1 -10.84 -16.95 5.67
C MET A 1 -9.62 -17.81 5.36
N LYS A 2 -9.78 -19.12 5.16
CA LYS A 2 -8.70 -20.01 4.69
C LYS A 2 -8.98 -20.37 3.23
N THR A 3 -8.01 -20.14 2.36
CA THR A 3 -8.09 -20.43 0.93
C THR A 3 -6.81 -21.15 0.53
N ALA A 4 -6.93 -22.23 -0.24
CA ALA A 4 -5.78 -22.90 -0.84
C ALA A 4 -5.42 -22.20 -2.15
N ILE A 5 -4.13 -21.93 -2.36
CA ILE A 5 -3.60 -21.36 -3.60
C ILE A 5 -2.54 -22.29 -4.18
N SER A 6 -2.54 -22.44 -5.50
CA SER A 6 -1.48 -23.15 -6.22
C SER A 6 -0.34 -22.19 -6.50
N ILE A 7 0.89 -22.57 -6.17
CA ILE A 7 2.10 -21.81 -6.47
C ILE A 7 3.21 -22.77 -6.96
N PRO A 8 4.17 -22.27 -7.74
CA PRO A 8 5.34 -23.07 -8.14
C PRO A 8 6.11 -23.62 -6.93
N ASP A 9 6.62 -24.84 -7.08
CA ASP A 9 7.25 -25.61 -6.01
C ASP A 9 8.54 -24.96 -5.49
N ASP A 10 9.29 -24.29 -6.38
CA ASP A 10 10.49 -23.54 -6.06
C ASP A 10 10.18 -22.28 -5.23
N VAL A 11 9.10 -21.57 -5.59
CA VAL A 11 8.61 -20.41 -4.84
C VAL A 11 8.16 -20.83 -3.44
N PHE A 12 7.40 -21.93 -3.33
CA PHE A 12 6.99 -22.48 -2.04
C PHE A 12 8.19 -22.79 -1.14
N LYS A 13 9.19 -23.51 -1.65
CA LYS A 13 10.40 -23.89 -0.87
C LYS A 13 11.16 -22.67 -0.37
N ARG A 14 11.34 -21.65 -1.21
CA ARG A 14 12.03 -20.41 -0.82
C ARG A 14 11.23 -19.63 0.23
N ALA A 15 9.91 -19.53 0.06
CA ALA A 15 9.04 -18.86 1.03
C ALA A 15 9.03 -19.58 2.39
N ASP A 16 8.95 -20.92 2.41
CA ASP A 16 8.97 -21.71 3.65
C ASP A 16 10.31 -21.58 4.39
N TYR A 17 11.43 -21.57 3.65
CA TYR A 17 12.75 -21.33 4.24
C TYR A 17 12.84 -19.94 4.89
N LEU A 18 12.39 -18.89 4.19
CA LEU A 18 12.41 -17.52 4.72
C LEU A 18 11.49 -17.35 5.93
N ALA A 19 10.29 -17.93 5.88
CA ALA A 19 9.35 -17.90 7.00
C ALA A 19 9.99 -18.50 8.26
N LYS A 20 10.59 -19.69 8.14
CA LYS A 20 11.31 -20.34 9.26
C LYS A 20 12.47 -19.52 9.77
N LYS A 21 13.30 -18.97 8.86
CA LYS A 21 14.44 -18.11 9.23
C LYS A 21 14.00 -16.88 10.03
N GLN A 22 12.81 -16.35 9.75
CA GLN A 22 12.23 -15.19 10.44
C GLN A 22 11.34 -15.56 11.62
N GLY A 23 11.20 -16.84 11.97
CA GLY A 23 10.33 -17.30 13.06
C GLY A 23 8.83 -17.09 12.79
N LEU A 24 8.44 -16.98 11.52
CA LEU A 24 7.05 -16.77 11.10
C LEU A 24 6.41 -18.09 10.69
N SER A 25 5.10 -18.22 10.91
CA SER A 25 4.33 -19.26 10.22
C SER A 25 4.28 -18.96 8.71
N ARG A 26 4.10 -20.02 7.91
CA ARG A 26 3.90 -19.88 6.45
C ARG A 26 2.77 -18.92 6.11
N SER A 27 1.63 -19.02 6.80
CA SER A 27 0.48 -18.13 6.58
C SER A 27 0.80 -16.67 6.89
N GLU A 28 1.52 -16.40 7.99
CA GLU A 28 1.91 -15.03 8.35
C GLU A 28 2.89 -14.44 7.35
N PHE A 29 3.84 -15.24 6.85
CA PHE A 29 4.78 -14.82 5.82
C PHE A 29 4.04 -14.37 4.55
N TYR A 30 3.12 -15.19 4.02
CA TYR A 30 2.35 -14.83 2.83
C TYR A 30 1.45 -13.61 3.06
N VAL A 31 0.77 -13.53 4.19
CA VAL A 31 -0.07 -12.36 4.52
C VAL A 31 0.77 -11.09 4.58
N THR A 32 1.95 -11.15 5.20
CA THR A 32 2.88 -10.02 5.28
C THR A 32 3.36 -9.60 3.90
N ALA A 33 3.75 -10.55 3.05
CA ALA A 33 4.18 -10.28 1.69
C ALA A 33 3.07 -9.61 0.86
N ILE A 34 1.83 -10.08 0.96
CA ILE A 34 0.68 -9.49 0.26
C ILE A 34 0.42 -8.07 0.77
N LYS A 35 0.45 -7.84 2.08
CA LYS A 35 0.28 -6.50 2.66
C LYS A 35 1.36 -5.54 2.18
N ALA A 36 2.62 -5.97 2.16
CA ALA A 36 3.73 -5.16 1.66
C ALA A 36 3.55 -4.81 0.17
N TYR A 37 3.16 -5.80 -0.64
CA TYR A 37 2.88 -5.60 -2.05
C TYR A 37 1.70 -4.65 -2.32
N MET A 38 0.68 -4.67 -1.46
CA MET A 38 -0.44 -3.72 -1.53
C MET A 38 -0.06 -2.32 -1.06
N ALA A 39 0.78 -2.21 -0.02
CA ALA A 39 1.23 -0.92 0.52
C ALA A 39 2.04 -0.12 -0.53
N ASP A 40 2.88 -0.82 -1.29
CA ASP A 40 3.66 -0.24 -2.39
C ASP A 40 2.80 0.43 -3.48
N ARG A 41 1.52 0.02 -3.58
CA ARG A 41 0.55 0.54 -4.56
C ARG A 41 -0.38 1.63 -4.00
N ARG A 42 -0.18 2.11 -2.77
CA ARG A 42 -0.88 3.29 -2.24
C ARG A 42 -0.60 4.57 -3.03
N THR A 43 0.44 4.62 -3.85
CA THR A 43 0.67 5.65 -4.88
C THR A 43 -0.52 5.81 -5.84
N ASN A 44 -1.36 4.78 -6.01
CA ASN A 44 -2.56 4.90 -6.81
C ASN A 44 -3.64 5.78 -6.15
N ILE A 45 -3.67 5.91 -4.82
CA ILE A 45 -4.60 6.83 -4.14
C ILE A 45 -4.20 8.28 -4.43
N THR A 46 -2.91 8.60 -4.38
CA THR A 46 -2.43 9.94 -4.74
C THR A 46 -2.76 10.27 -6.19
N ASN A 47 -2.54 9.34 -7.12
CA ASN A 47 -2.90 9.54 -8.52
C ASN A 47 -4.41 9.66 -8.74
N LEU A 48 -5.22 8.87 -8.03
CA LEU A 48 -6.69 8.95 -8.08
C LEU A 48 -7.21 10.28 -7.51
N LEU A 49 -6.61 10.76 -6.40
CA LEU A 49 -6.91 12.08 -5.83
C LEU A 49 -6.51 13.17 -6.82
N ASN A 50 -5.32 13.07 -7.41
CA ASN A 50 -4.86 14.01 -8.43
C ASN A 50 -5.84 14.05 -9.62
N ASP A 51 -6.28 12.91 -10.16
CA ASP A 51 -7.27 12.85 -11.24
C ASP A 51 -8.61 13.52 -10.87
N VAL A 52 -9.06 13.38 -9.61
CA VAL A 52 -10.28 14.03 -9.12
C VAL A 52 -10.09 15.55 -9.00
N TYR A 53 -8.97 16.01 -8.44
CA TYR A 53 -8.69 17.44 -8.27
C TYR A 53 -8.33 18.14 -9.59
N ASP A 54 -7.71 17.45 -10.55
CA ASP A 54 -7.34 18.00 -11.86
C ASP A 54 -8.57 18.24 -12.76
N SER A 55 -9.70 17.60 -12.44
CA SER A 55 -10.96 17.75 -13.18
C SER A 55 -11.82 18.96 -12.76
N THR A 56 -11.40 19.73 -11.75
CA THR A 56 -12.19 20.82 -11.16
C THR A 56 -11.34 22.09 -11.02
N ASN A 57 -11.12 22.79 -12.13
CA ASN A 57 -10.22 23.94 -12.20
C ASN A 57 -10.85 25.31 -11.87
N ASP A 58 -11.78 25.37 -10.90
CA ASP A 58 -12.38 26.65 -10.47
C ASP A 58 -12.55 26.67 -8.95
N TYR A 59 -11.42 26.62 -8.24
CA TYR A 59 -11.38 26.80 -6.79
C TYR A 59 -10.88 28.20 -6.47
N ASP A 60 -11.54 28.85 -5.51
CA ASP A 60 -11.07 30.11 -4.94
C ASP A 60 -9.73 29.88 -4.24
N ASP A 61 -8.69 30.62 -4.68
CA ASP A 61 -7.33 30.55 -4.16
C ASP A 61 -7.28 30.71 -2.62
N GLY A 62 -8.19 31.50 -2.04
CA GLY A 62 -8.29 31.69 -0.60
C GLY A 62 -8.68 30.41 0.15
N VAL A 63 -9.57 29.61 -0.42
CA VAL A 63 -10.03 28.34 0.18
C VAL A 63 -8.97 27.26 0.05
N GLN A 64 -8.29 27.17 -1.10
CA GLN A 64 -7.16 26.24 -1.27
C GLN A 64 -6.04 26.54 -0.28
N ASN A 65 -5.64 27.81 -0.14
CA ASN A 65 -4.57 28.19 0.77
C ASN A 65 -4.91 27.92 2.24
N ALA A 66 -6.17 28.12 2.64
CA ALA A 66 -6.63 27.79 3.99
C ALA A 66 -6.61 26.27 4.25
N ALA A 67 -7.06 25.46 3.29
CA ALA A 67 -7.05 24.00 3.42
C ALA A 67 -5.63 23.41 3.50
N LEU A 68 -4.70 23.93 2.69
CA LEU A 68 -3.30 23.53 2.74
C LEU A 68 -2.61 23.93 4.05
N ALA A 69 -3.06 25.01 4.69
CA ALA A 69 -2.54 25.46 5.97
C ALA A 69 -2.95 24.55 7.17
N ASP A 70 -4.06 23.83 7.04
CA ASP A 70 -4.58 22.91 8.06
C ASP A 70 -3.94 21.51 7.98
N LEU A 71 -3.24 21.20 6.90
CA LEU A 71 -2.52 19.94 6.78
C LEU A 71 -1.33 19.92 7.76
N PRO A 72 -1.20 18.88 8.61
CA PRO A 72 -0.04 18.76 9.48
C PRO A 72 1.21 18.71 8.60
N ARG A 73 2.15 19.62 8.84
CA ARG A 73 3.46 19.56 8.20
C ARG A 73 4.15 18.31 8.73
N ASP A 74 4.18 17.28 7.89
CA ASP A 74 4.94 16.07 8.17
C ASP A 74 6.42 16.42 7.99
N GLU A 75 7.19 16.39 9.08
CA GLU A 75 8.65 16.45 8.98
C GLU A 75 9.14 15.05 8.60
N TRP A 76 9.29 14.83 7.30
CA TRP A 76 10.02 13.67 6.78
C TRP A 76 11.52 13.85 6.95
#